data_AF-A0A2P4PVM9-F1
#
_entry.id   AF-A0A2P4PVM9-F1
#
_cell.length_a   1.000
_cell.length_b   1.000
_cell.length_c   1.000
_cell.angle_alpha   90.00
_cell.angle_beta   90.00
_cell.angle_gamma   90.00
#
_symmetry.space_group_name_H-M   'P 1'
#
loop_
_entity.id
_entity.type
_entity.pdbx_description
1 polymer ?
#
loop_
_entity_poly.entity_id
_entity_poly.type
_entity_poly.pdbx_seq_one_letter_code
_entity_poly.pdbx_strand_id
1 'polypeptide(L)'
;MHASAVVCDERVTENQSQSPCKARHFKAIEGIPSTYIYVEGIDKPFWVHEEYLVLQSVFFQETLQNVTSGDIITITLPSPDTFEHILQYLYDGDADKWYDTLTPENYFGVWQNIESLGLGIEARAICLTYYHSEIKKKNLNDDDDDDDDEECIR
;
A
#
# COMPACT_ATOMS: atom_id res chain seq x y z
N MET A 1 -18.53 -22.06 -12.34
CA MET A 1 -18.66 -20.91 -13.28
C MET A 1 -17.94 -19.75 -12.62
N HIS A 2 -17.00 -19.12 -13.33
CA HIS A 2 -15.94 -18.22 -12.83
C HIS A 2 -16.46 -16.81 -12.49
N ALA A 3 -15.92 -16.16 -11.45
CA ALA A 3 -16.09 -14.72 -11.24
C ALA A 3 -14.74 -14.07 -10.86
N SER A 4 -14.33 -13.08 -11.65
CA SER A 4 -13.14 -12.23 -11.46
C SER A 4 -13.46 -11.05 -10.55
N ALA A 5 -12.49 -10.59 -9.75
CA ALA A 5 -12.56 -9.23 -9.22
C ALA A 5 -12.30 -8.26 -10.38
N VAL A 6 -13.27 -7.40 -10.64
CA VAL A 6 -13.22 -6.39 -11.70
C VAL A 6 -12.67 -5.11 -11.09
N VAL A 7 -11.54 -4.63 -11.60
CA VAL A 7 -11.18 -3.22 -11.49
C VAL A 7 -12.12 -2.50 -12.45
N CYS A 8 -13.15 -1.85 -11.92
CA CYS A 8 -14.05 -1.05 -12.73
C CYS A 8 -13.36 0.29 -13.02
N ASP A 9 -12.71 0.36 -14.18
CA ASP A 9 -12.31 1.64 -14.78
C ASP A 9 -13.53 2.17 -15.54
N GLU A 10 -14.24 3.14 -14.98
CA GLU A 10 -15.26 3.90 -15.70
C GLU A 10 -14.59 4.84 -16.69
N ARG A 11 -14.14 4.29 -17.83
CA ARG A 11 -14.02 4.98 -19.11
C ARG A 11 -13.65 4.00 -20.22
N VAL A 12 -14.67 3.39 -20.80
CA VAL A 12 -14.55 2.75 -22.10
C VAL A 12 -14.39 3.83 -23.16
N THR A 13 -13.18 3.97 -23.70
CA THR A 13 -12.99 4.40 -25.08
C THR A 13 -12.20 3.31 -25.80
N GLU A 14 -12.81 2.81 -26.88
CA GLU A 14 -12.38 1.65 -27.66
C GLU A 14 -10.93 1.72 -28.15
N ASN A 15 -10.34 0.53 -28.25
CA ASN A 15 -9.11 0.16 -28.98
C ASN A 15 -7.76 0.46 -28.32
N GLN A 16 -7.18 -0.54 -27.62
CA GLN A 16 -6.01 -1.32 -28.11
C GLN A 16 -5.40 -2.24 -27.01
N SER A 17 -5.22 -3.52 -27.36
CA SER A 17 -4.22 -4.50 -26.88
C SER A 17 -3.94 -4.61 -25.35
N GLN A 18 -4.70 -5.47 -24.66
CA GLN A 18 -4.43 -5.94 -23.29
C GLN A 18 -3.18 -6.84 -23.19
N SER A 19 -2.19 -6.41 -22.41
CA SER A 19 -1.15 -7.28 -21.80
C SER A 19 -1.70 -8.00 -20.56
N PRO A 20 -1.33 -9.26 -20.26
CA PRO A 20 -2.04 -10.05 -19.24
C PRO A 20 -1.40 -9.90 -17.85
N CYS A 21 -1.98 -9.05 -17.00
CA CYS A 21 -1.76 -9.12 -15.55
C CYS A 21 -2.41 -10.41 -15.02
N LYS A 22 -1.62 -11.34 -14.47
CA LYS A 22 -2.13 -12.59 -13.88
C LYS A 22 -2.62 -12.36 -12.45
N ALA A 23 -3.93 -12.49 -12.22
CA ALA A 23 -4.54 -12.51 -10.89
C ALA A 23 -4.28 -13.84 -10.17
N ARG A 24 -3.91 -13.79 -8.88
CA ARG A 24 -3.82 -14.96 -7.98
C ARG A 24 -5.18 -15.15 -7.29
N HIS A 25 -5.74 -16.35 -7.37
CA HIS A 25 -7.08 -16.72 -6.88
C HIS A 25 -7.08 -16.92 -5.36
N PHE A 26 -7.90 -16.15 -4.62
CA PHE A 26 -8.31 -16.48 -3.25
C PHE A 26 -9.82 -16.74 -3.26
N LYS A 27 -10.27 -17.84 -2.64
CA LYS A 27 -11.69 -18.19 -2.53
C LYS A 27 -12.33 -17.35 -1.42
N ALA A 28 -13.36 -16.57 -1.76
CA ALA A 28 -14.30 -16.08 -0.77
C ALA A 28 -14.98 -17.29 -0.07
N ILE A 29 -14.98 -17.29 1.26
CA ILE A 29 -15.68 -18.28 2.06
C ILE A 29 -17.11 -17.74 2.25
N GLU A 30 -18.12 -18.50 1.82
CA GLU A 30 -19.52 -18.14 2.07
C GLU A 30 -19.75 -17.92 3.57
N GLY A 31 -20.28 -16.75 3.94
CA GLY A 31 -20.60 -16.41 5.33
C GLY A 31 -19.63 -15.45 6.03
N ILE A 32 -18.50 -15.08 5.41
CA ILE A 32 -17.64 -14.02 5.94
C ILE A 32 -18.18 -12.66 5.46
N PRO A 33 -18.56 -11.76 6.37
CA PRO A 33 -19.05 -10.43 5.99
C PRO A 33 -17.97 -9.68 5.21
N SER A 34 -18.41 -9.01 4.16
CA SER A 34 -17.55 -8.21 3.29
C SER A 34 -18.19 -6.85 3.11
N THR A 35 -17.35 -5.82 3.16
CA THR A 35 -17.76 -4.42 3.16
C THR A 35 -16.93 -3.66 2.14
N TYR A 36 -17.40 -2.47 1.76
CA TYR A 36 -16.65 -1.56 0.92
C TYR A 36 -16.03 -0.45 1.76
N ILE A 37 -14.72 -0.24 1.59
CA ILE A 37 -14.02 0.92 2.11
C ILE A 37 -13.85 1.93 0.97
N TYR A 38 -14.34 3.14 1.18
CA TYR A 38 -13.96 4.33 0.42
C TYR A 38 -12.86 5.06 1.17
N VAL A 39 -11.80 5.40 0.45
CA VAL A 39 -10.76 6.30 0.97
C VAL A 39 -11.05 7.68 0.42
N GLU A 40 -11.18 8.67 1.30
CA GLU A 40 -11.37 10.05 0.89
C GLU A 40 -10.21 10.51 -0.02
N GLY A 41 -10.54 11.03 -1.21
CA GLY A 41 -9.56 11.37 -2.25
C GLY A 41 -9.33 10.29 -3.31
N ILE A 42 -9.95 9.11 -3.19
CA ILE A 42 -9.90 8.04 -4.19
C ILE A 42 -11.32 7.76 -4.72
N ASP A 43 -11.47 7.81 -6.05
CA ASP A 43 -12.78 7.68 -6.72
C ASP A 43 -13.30 6.23 -6.78
N LYS A 44 -12.50 5.24 -6.35
CA LYS A 44 -12.87 3.82 -6.35
C LYS A 44 -12.99 3.26 -4.94
N PRO A 45 -14.00 2.40 -4.68
CA PRO A 45 -14.05 1.63 -3.44
C PRO A 45 -13.12 0.43 -3.46
N PHE A 46 -12.75 -0.03 -2.27
CA PHE A 46 -12.02 -1.25 -2.03
C PHE A 46 -12.93 -2.27 -1.35
N TRP A 47 -13.05 -3.45 -1.96
CA TRP A 47 -13.77 -4.56 -1.35
C TRP A 47 -12.86 -5.27 -0.35
N VAL A 48 -13.32 -5.42 0.88
CA VAL A 48 -12.49 -5.94 1.98
C VAL A 48 -13.25 -6.94 2.85
N HIS A 49 -12.46 -7.74 3.56
CA HIS A 49 -12.88 -8.67 4.60
C HIS A 49 -12.58 -8.05 5.95
N GLU A 50 -13.62 -7.57 6.64
CA GLU A 50 -13.49 -6.90 7.94
C GLU A 50 -12.77 -7.76 8.98
N GLU A 51 -13.16 -9.04 9.11
CA GLU A 51 -12.55 -10.00 10.03
C GLU A 51 -11.03 -10.16 9.81
N TYR A 52 -10.57 -9.95 8.58
CA TYR A 52 -9.15 -10.02 8.27
C TYR A 52 -8.44 -8.72 8.62
N LEU A 53 -8.99 -7.57 8.21
CA LEU A 53 -8.38 -6.26 8.44
C LEU A 53 -8.27 -5.92 9.93
N VAL A 54 -9.25 -6.30 10.76
CA VAL A 54 -9.18 -6.12 12.22
C VAL A 54 -8.02 -6.89 12.86
N LEU A 55 -7.50 -7.95 12.23
CA LEU A 55 -6.32 -8.66 12.77
C LEU A 55 -5.00 -7.94 12.46
N GLN A 56 -4.99 -7.11 11.42
CA GLN A 56 -3.77 -6.49 10.90
C GLN A 56 -3.55 -5.05 11.39
N SER A 57 -4.60 -4.42 11.91
CA SER A 57 -4.63 -2.96 12.11
C SER A 57 -5.46 -2.59 13.32
N VAL A 58 -4.86 -1.81 14.23
CA VAL A 58 -5.58 -1.23 15.37
C VAL A 58 -6.68 -0.28 14.89
N PHE A 59 -6.41 0.51 13.85
CA PHE A 59 -7.40 1.41 13.26
C PHE A 59 -8.64 0.66 12.75
N PHE A 60 -8.45 -0.46 12.04
CA PHE A 60 -9.57 -1.25 11.55
C PHE A 60 -10.30 -1.97 12.67
N GLN A 61 -9.64 -2.38 13.75
CA GLN A 61 -10.34 -2.92 14.94
C GLN A 61 -11.39 -1.94 15.47
N GLU A 62 -11.04 -0.67 15.57
CA GLU A 62 -11.93 0.37 16.09
C GLU A 62 -12.98 0.77 15.04
N THR A 63 -12.55 0.95 13.79
CA THR A 63 -13.42 1.43 12.71
C THR A 63 -14.47 0.40 12.29
N LEU A 64 -14.12 -0.89 12.34
CA LEU A 64 -14.97 -1.97 11.84
C LEU A 64 -15.77 -2.68 12.94
N GLN A 65 -15.62 -2.29 14.21
CA GLN A 65 -16.19 -3.02 15.35
C GLN A 65 -17.72 -3.25 15.28
N ASN A 66 -18.45 -2.31 14.69
CA ASN A 66 -19.93 -2.31 14.63
C ASN A 66 -20.47 -2.32 13.20
N VAL A 67 -19.62 -2.66 12.23
CA VAL A 67 -19.99 -2.71 10.81
C VAL A 67 -20.84 -3.96 10.56
N THR A 68 -21.86 -3.81 9.73
CA THR A 68 -22.66 -4.92 9.22
C THR A 68 -22.32 -5.19 7.76
N SER A 69 -22.47 -6.46 7.34
CA SER A 69 -22.20 -6.88 5.96
C SER A 69 -22.98 -6.02 4.96
N GLY A 70 -22.27 -5.46 3.98
CA GLY A 70 -22.86 -4.56 2.98
C GLY A 70 -22.84 -3.08 3.34
N ASP A 71 -22.39 -2.69 4.54
CA ASP A 71 -22.15 -1.29 4.86
C ASP A 71 -21.04 -0.71 3.99
N ILE A 72 -21.09 0.61 3.83
CA ILE A 72 -20.09 1.39 3.12
C ILE A 72 -19.37 2.27 4.14
N ILE A 73 -18.06 2.10 4.24
CA ILE A 73 -17.22 2.75 5.25
C ILE A 73 -16.35 3.76 4.54
N THR A 74 -16.33 4.99 5.04
CA THR A 74 -15.41 6.01 4.52
C THR A 74 -14.30 6.22 5.54
N ILE A 75 -13.05 6.17 5.09
CA ILE A 75 -11.86 6.44 5.89
C ILE A 75 -11.07 7.60 5.28
N THR A 76 -10.38 8.35 6.13
CA THR A 76 -9.45 9.39 5.69
C THR A 76 -8.04 8.93 6.01
N LEU A 77 -7.13 9.05 5.05
CA LEU A 77 -5.73 8.68 5.20
C LEU A 77 -4.82 9.88 4.84
N PRO A 78 -3.66 10.04 5.51
CA PRO A 78 -2.71 11.10 5.18
C PRO A 78 -2.25 11.10 3.72
N SER A 79 -2.09 9.92 3.13
CA SER A 79 -1.65 9.75 1.74
C SER A 79 -2.53 8.72 1.02
N PRO A 80 -3.74 9.09 0.57
CA PRO A 80 -4.72 8.14 0.03
C PRO A 80 -4.17 7.23 -1.08
N ASP A 81 -3.41 7.79 -2.01
CA ASP A 81 -2.90 7.08 -3.19
C ASP A 81 -1.99 5.88 -2.89
N THR A 82 -1.47 5.77 -1.66
CA THR A 82 -0.62 4.65 -1.25
C THR A 82 -1.42 3.48 -0.66
N PHE A 83 -2.71 3.69 -0.37
CA PHE A 83 -3.54 2.71 0.32
C PHE A 83 -3.69 1.39 -0.45
N GLU A 84 -3.84 1.44 -1.78
CA GLU A 84 -4.05 0.22 -2.57
C GLU A 84 -2.88 -0.77 -2.45
N HIS A 85 -1.64 -0.26 -2.48
CA HIS A 85 -0.44 -1.08 -2.33
C HIS A 85 -0.32 -1.66 -0.92
N ILE A 86 -0.68 -0.87 0.11
CA ILE A 86 -0.74 -1.35 1.50
C ILE A 86 -1.80 -2.45 1.63
N LEU A 87 -3.01 -2.23 1.11
CA LEU A 87 -4.10 -3.19 1.17
C LEU A 87 -3.72 -4.48 0.45
N GLN A 88 -3.06 -4.38 -0.70
CA GLN A 88 -2.56 -5.54 -1.43
C GLN A 88 -1.57 -6.37 -0.59
N TYR A 89 -0.58 -5.71 0.04
CA TYR A 89 0.36 -6.35 0.95
C TYR A 89 -0.35 -7.06 2.11
N LEU A 90 -1.36 -6.43 2.71
CA LEU A 90 -2.13 -7.06 3.78
C LEU A 90 -2.75 -8.39 3.30
N TYR A 91 -3.22 -8.49 2.06
CA TYR A 91 -3.84 -9.73 1.56
C TYR A 91 -2.88 -10.79 1.04
N ASP A 92 -1.84 -10.39 0.30
CA ASP A 92 -0.91 -11.36 -0.30
C ASP A 92 0.28 -11.70 0.60
N GLY A 93 0.57 -10.87 1.61
CA GLY A 93 1.71 -11.02 2.52
C GLY A 93 3.06 -10.90 1.82
N ASP A 94 3.08 -10.37 0.59
CA ASP A 94 4.26 -10.36 -0.28
C ASP A 94 5.11 -9.12 -0.01
N ALA A 95 6.01 -9.25 0.98
CA ALA A 95 6.88 -8.18 1.43
C ALA A 95 7.79 -7.64 0.32
N ASP A 96 8.34 -8.52 -0.52
CA ASP A 96 9.25 -8.14 -1.61
C ASP A 96 8.51 -7.34 -2.67
N LYS A 97 7.34 -7.81 -3.08
CA LYS A 97 6.50 -7.10 -4.04
C LYS A 97 6.07 -5.73 -3.51
N TRP A 98 5.70 -5.62 -2.24
CA TRP A 98 5.34 -4.32 -1.67
C TRP A 98 6.55 -3.39 -1.57
N TYR A 99 7.71 -3.91 -1.19
CA TYR A 99 8.97 -3.16 -1.19
C TYR A 99 9.27 -2.53 -2.56
N ASP A 100 9.06 -3.29 -3.65
CA ASP A 100 9.27 -2.82 -5.03
C ASP A 100 8.34 -1.66 -5.44
N THR A 101 7.23 -1.44 -4.72
CA THR A 101 6.32 -0.31 -4.97
C THR A 101 6.76 0.98 -4.27
N LEU A 102 7.72 0.90 -3.35
CA LEU A 102 8.22 2.05 -2.61
C LEU A 102 9.15 2.89 -3.49
N THR A 103 8.90 4.20 -3.48
CA THR A 103 9.68 5.22 -4.20
C THR A 103 10.06 6.33 -3.23
N PRO A 104 11.12 7.11 -3.48
CA PRO A 104 11.45 8.25 -2.63
C PRO A 104 10.29 9.24 -2.49
N GLU A 105 9.49 9.38 -3.54
CA GLU A 105 8.35 10.30 -3.60
C GLU A 105 7.17 9.81 -2.76
N ASN A 106 6.90 8.49 -2.75
CA ASN A 106 5.74 7.94 -2.02
C ASN A 106 6.07 7.47 -0.59
N TYR A 107 7.35 7.26 -0.26
CA TYR A 107 7.79 6.62 0.97
C TYR A 107 7.21 7.28 2.22
N PHE A 108 7.28 8.62 2.30
CA PHE A 108 6.79 9.35 3.46
C PHE A 108 5.27 9.17 3.64
N GLY A 109 4.52 9.20 2.54
CA GLY A 109 3.07 8.96 2.56
C GLY A 109 2.72 7.54 2.99
N VAL A 110 3.47 6.53 2.54
CA VAL A 110 3.33 5.14 3.00
C VAL A 110 3.56 5.05 4.51
N TRP A 111 4.64 5.67 5.02
CA TRP A 111 4.95 5.65 6.44
C TRP A 111 3.83 6.28 7.30
N GLN A 112 3.32 7.45 6.90
CA GLN A 112 2.22 8.11 7.61
C GLN A 112 0.94 7.25 7.63
N ASN A 113 0.65 6.54 6.54
CA ASN A 113 -0.48 5.63 6.48
C ASN A 113 -0.27 4.40 7.38
N ILE A 114 0.93 3.82 7.44
CA ILE A 114 1.26 2.72 8.37
C ILE A 114 1.02 3.14 9.81
N GLU A 115 1.40 4.36 10.17
CA GLU A 115 1.17 4.91 11.51
C GLU A 115 -0.32 5.13 11.78
N SER A 116 -1.03 5.76 10.84
CA SER A 116 -2.45 6.07 10.97
C SER A 116 -3.33 4.81 11.03
N LEU A 117 -2.99 3.80 10.24
CA LEU A 117 -3.65 2.49 10.25
C LEU A 117 -3.21 1.64 11.45
N GLY A 118 -2.15 2.02 12.18
CA GLY A 118 -1.64 1.23 13.29
C GLY A 118 -1.18 -0.17 12.87
N LEU A 119 -0.48 -0.29 11.74
CA LEU A 119 0.03 -1.58 11.27
C LEU A 119 1.23 -2.07 12.10
N GLY A 120 1.37 -3.39 12.13
CA GLY A 120 2.35 -4.13 12.93
C GLY A 120 3.82 -3.90 12.56
N ILE A 121 4.69 -4.60 13.28
CA ILE A 121 6.15 -4.47 13.17
C ILE A 121 6.68 -4.93 11.81
N GLU A 122 5.99 -5.87 11.17
CA GLU A 122 6.34 -6.45 9.87
C GLU A 122 6.26 -5.38 8.79
N ALA A 123 5.15 -4.63 8.74
CA ALA A 123 4.97 -3.55 7.78
C ALA A 123 6.00 -2.42 7.96
N ARG A 124 6.27 -2.08 9.23
CA ARG A 124 7.26 -1.07 9.61
C ARG A 124 8.68 -1.49 9.23
N ALA A 125 9.03 -2.76 9.41
CA ALA A 125 10.35 -3.28 9.09
C ALA A 125 10.67 -3.15 7.59
N ILE A 126 9.70 -3.40 6.70
CA ILE A 126 9.85 -3.23 5.25
C ILE A 126 10.15 -1.77 4.92
N CYS A 127 9.37 -0.83 5.47
CA CYS A 127 9.60 0.60 5.25
C CYS A 127 10.93 1.10 5.83
N LEU A 128 11.33 0.63 7.01
CA LEU A 128 12.63 0.99 7.59
C LEU A 128 13.79 0.44 6.75
N THR A 129 13.65 -0.76 6.20
CA THR A 129 14.64 -1.35 5.28
C THR A 129 14.81 -0.50 4.03
N TYR A 130 13.69 -0.04 3.45
CA TYR A 130 13.71 0.86 2.30
C TYR A 130 14.38 2.19 2.64
N TYR A 131 14.00 2.81 3.76
CA TYR A 131 14.60 4.07 4.20
C TYR A 131 16.12 3.97 4.33
N HIS A 132 16.62 2.93 4.98
CA HIS A 132 18.06 2.74 5.15
C HIS A 132 18.79 2.42 3.84
N SER A 133 18.12 1.81 2.87
CA SER A 133 18.74 1.38 1.62
C SER A 133 18.69 2.46 0.55
N GLU A 134 17.57 3.14 0.40
CA GLU A 134 17.27 4.01 -0.75
C GLU A 134 17.21 5.49 -0.40
N ILE A 135 16.85 5.85 0.83
CA ILE A 135 16.69 7.25 1.24
C ILE A 135 17.95 7.75 1.96
N LYS A 136 18.34 7.06 3.04
CA LYS A 136 19.48 7.45 3.87
C LYS A 136 20.82 7.34 3.12
N LYS A 137 21.00 6.32 2.27
CA LYS A 137 22.25 6.16 1.50
C LYS A 137 22.40 7.22 0.41
N LYS A 138 21.32 7.59 -0.28
CA LYS A 138 21.38 8.64 -1.31
C LYS A 138 21.81 9.98 -0.72
N ASN A 139 21.22 10.35 0.43
CA ASN A 139 21.59 11.57 1.13
C ASN A 139 23.05 11.62 1.64
N LEU A 140 23.77 10.49 1.69
CA LEU A 140 25.18 10.45 2.09
C LEU A 140 26.14 10.48 0.90
N ASN A 141 25.67 10.18 -0.31
CA ASN A 141 26.51 10.20 -1.52
C ASN A 141 26.54 11.58 -2.19
N ASP A 142 25.71 12.52 -1.73
CA ASP A 142 25.65 13.89 -2.25
C ASP A 142 26.60 14.86 -1.50
N ASP A 143 27.32 14.39 -0.47
CA ASP A 143 28.21 15.20 0.40
C ASP A 143 29.72 14.90 0.23
N ASP A 144 30.14 14.03 -0.71
CA ASP A 144 31.54 13.57 -0.87
C ASP A 144 32.26 14.12 -2.14
N ASP A 145 31.76 15.18 -2.78
CA ASP A 145 32.48 15.91 -3.83
C ASP A 145 32.92 17.29 -3.31
N ASP A 146 33.98 17.34 -2.49
CA ASP A 146 34.85 18.53 -2.33
C ASP A 146 36.15 18.13 -1.61
N ASP A 147 37.20 17.90 -2.41
CA ASP A 147 38.56 18.47 -2.27
C ASP A 147 39.62 17.59 -2.96
N ASP A 148 39.64 17.67 -4.29
CA ASP A 148 40.90 17.63 -5.04
C ASP A 148 41.70 18.89 -4.67
N ASP A 149 42.62 18.78 -3.71
CA ASP A 149 43.75 19.70 -3.63
C ASP A 149 45.05 18.91 -3.44
N GLU A 150 45.65 18.61 -4.60
CA GLU A 150 47.02 18.19 -4.77
C GLU A 150 47.97 19.32 -4.29
N GLU A 151 48.23 19.46 -2.99
CA GLU A 151 49.32 20.33 -2.51
C GLU A 151 50.64 19.56 -2.43
N CYS A 152 51.33 19.54 -3.57
CA CYS A 152 52.75 19.27 -3.66
C CYS A 152 53.53 20.40 -2.93
N ILE A 153 54.00 20.16 -1.70
CA ILE A 153 55.06 20.99 -1.10
C ILE A 153 56.37 20.20 -1.03
N ARG A 154 57.35 20.76 -1.74
CA ARG A 154 58.76 20.37 -1.86
C ARG A 154 59.51 20.31 -0.54
#